data_AF-A0A957I197-F1
#
_entry.id   AF-A0A957I197-F1
#
_cell.length_a   1.000
_cell.length_b   1.000
_cell.length_c   1.000
_cell.angle_alpha   90.00
_cell.angle_beta   90.00
_cell.angle_gamma   90.00
#
_symmetry.space_group_name_H-M   'P 1'
#
loop_
_entity.id
_entity.type
_entity.pdbx_description
1 polymer ?
#
loop_
_entity_poly.entity_id
_entity_poly.type
_entity_poly.pdbx_seq_one_letter_code
_entity_poly.pdbx_strand_id
1 'polypeptide(L)'
;MQTAQEKLTSDLTILEAMAAEMDTYLMQDALFWRMMGGGMPMLTLGGYLMRQHRLLALVDLLDDEEKGRLDTAVSQFNAALVEKVVYFEQKAITELDARLRQWSQYLSEAEWQDNSDYNHYPAAVETRAMLAALVDKLDERPYQLPPRILTHLAQLDTLLRAHWLPGSFIWPDGLQPAYPQDDYWWLYGRP
;
A
#
# COMPACT_ATOMS: atom_id res chain seq x y z
N MET A 1 19.89 7.36 -0.21
CA MET A 1 18.58 6.86 0.23
C MET A 1 17.78 8.06 0.69
N GLN A 2 16.50 8.14 0.29
CA GLN A 2 15.60 9.18 0.77
C GLN A 2 15.43 9.01 2.30
N THR A 3 15.44 10.11 3.05
CA THR A 3 15.16 10.09 4.49
C THR A 3 13.68 9.80 4.76
N ALA A 4 13.35 9.39 5.98
CA ALA A 4 11.94 9.18 6.36
C ALA A 4 11.11 10.46 6.19
N GLN A 5 11.65 11.62 6.55
CA GLN A 5 10.96 12.90 6.38
C GLN A 5 10.68 13.22 4.91
N GLU A 6 11.71 13.13 4.05
CA GLU A 6 11.55 13.37 2.61
C GLU A 6 10.52 12.42 1.99
N LYS A 7 10.47 11.17 2.48
CA LYS A 7 9.49 10.18 2.05
C LYS A 7 8.08 10.60 2.48
N LEU A 8 7.87 10.92 3.76
CA LEU A 8 6.57 11.38 4.28
C LEU A 8 6.06 12.64 3.58
N THR A 9 6.91 13.65 3.35
CA THR A 9 6.51 14.87 2.60
C THR A 9 6.11 14.55 1.15
N SER A 10 6.87 13.66 0.47
CA SER A 10 6.49 13.18 -0.87
C SER A 10 5.17 12.43 -0.84
N ASP A 11 4.94 11.64 0.20
CA ASP A 11 3.77 10.80 0.32
C ASP A 11 2.51 11.59 0.63
N LEU A 12 2.62 12.63 1.45
CA LEU A 12 1.56 13.59 1.71
C LEU A 12 1.14 14.29 0.42
N THR A 13 2.11 14.77 -0.36
CA THR A 13 1.86 15.43 -1.65
C THR A 13 1.13 14.50 -2.63
N ILE A 14 1.54 13.23 -2.70
CA ILE A 14 0.89 12.23 -3.55
C ILE A 14 -0.51 11.90 -3.03
N LEU A 15 -0.67 11.74 -1.71
CA LEU A 15 -1.93 11.40 -1.07
C LEU A 15 -2.99 12.50 -1.28
N GLU A 16 -2.59 13.77 -1.20
CA GLU A 16 -3.47 14.91 -1.53
C GLU A 16 -3.94 14.87 -3.00
N ALA A 17 -3.02 14.66 -3.93
CA ALA A 17 -3.37 14.55 -5.35
C ALA A 17 -4.33 13.37 -5.62
N MET A 18 -4.08 12.23 -4.96
CA MET A 18 -4.96 11.06 -5.03
C MET A 18 -6.34 11.33 -4.43
N ALA A 19 -6.41 12.01 -3.27
CA ALA A 19 -7.67 12.40 -2.65
C ALA A 19 -8.47 13.37 -3.52
N ALA A 20 -7.79 14.31 -4.18
CA ALA A 20 -8.40 15.29 -5.08
C ALA A 20 -9.16 14.67 -6.25
N GLU A 21 -8.67 13.54 -6.76
CA GLU A 21 -9.25 12.85 -7.91
C GLU A 21 -10.07 11.59 -7.54
N MET A 22 -10.11 11.23 -6.25
CA MET A 22 -10.70 9.97 -5.77
C MET A 22 -12.17 9.82 -6.16
N ASP A 23 -12.95 10.89 -6.04
CA ASP A 23 -14.39 10.86 -6.35
C ASP A 23 -14.65 10.46 -7.81
N THR A 24 -13.95 11.12 -8.73
CA THR A 24 -13.98 10.81 -10.16
C THR A 24 -13.45 9.41 -10.42
N TYR A 25 -12.31 9.05 -9.83
CA TYR A 25 -11.67 7.76 -10.02
C TYR A 25 -12.56 6.56 -9.65
N LEU A 26 -13.30 6.66 -8.55
CA LEU A 26 -14.21 5.59 -8.09
C LEU A 26 -15.30 5.26 -9.10
N MET A 27 -15.73 6.25 -9.88
CA MET A 27 -16.80 6.10 -10.89
C MET A 27 -16.29 5.62 -12.25
N GLN A 28 -14.98 5.51 -12.44
CA GLN A 28 -14.36 5.12 -13.71
C GLN A 28 -13.96 3.64 -13.67
N ASP A 29 -13.97 2.97 -14.83
CA ASP A 29 -13.58 1.54 -14.90
C ASP A 29 -12.06 1.33 -14.77
N ALA A 30 -11.26 2.38 -14.94
CA ALA A 30 -9.81 2.29 -14.87
C ALA A 30 -9.34 1.88 -13.46
N LEU A 31 -8.52 0.81 -13.40
CA LEU A 31 -7.90 0.37 -12.15
C LEU A 31 -6.68 1.22 -11.78
N PHE A 32 -5.84 1.53 -12.78
CA PHE A 32 -4.70 2.41 -12.66
C PHE A 32 -5.04 3.75 -13.32
N TRP A 33 -5.24 4.78 -12.51
CA TRP A 33 -5.65 6.09 -13.01
C TRP A 33 -4.48 7.06 -13.12
N ARG A 34 -4.34 7.69 -14.29
CA ARG A 34 -3.30 8.70 -14.50
C ARG A 34 -3.81 10.05 -14.01
N MET A 35 -3.26 10.51 -12.89
CA MET A 35 -3.62 11.80 -12.29
C MET A 35 -3.20 12.98 -13.17
N MET A 36 -3.87 14.11 -12.94
CA MET A 36 -3.59 15.40 -13.55
C MET A 36 -2.35 16.02 -12.89
N GLY A 37 -1.18 15.69 -13.44
CA GLY A 37 0.10 16.21 -12.97
C GLY A 37 1.23 15.29 -13.40
N GLY A 38 2.18 15.81 -14.17
CA GLY A 38 3.33 15.02 -14.61
C GLY A 38 4.18 14.57 -13.42
N GLY A 39 4.70 13.33 -13.46
CA GLY A 39 5.60 12.80 -12.44
C GLY A 39 4.93 12.16 -11.22
N MET A 40 3.60 12.19 -11.13
CA MET A 40 2.86 11.49 -10.08
C MET A 40 2.73 9.99 -10.36
N PRO A 41 2.72 9.13 -9.33
CA PRO A 41 2.37 7.72 -9.52
C PRO A 41 0.90 7.58 -9.95
N MET A 42 0.56 6.43 -10.52
CA MET A 42 -0.83 6.12 -10.84
C MET A 42 -1.68 6.08 -9.56
N LEU A 43 -2.85 6.70 -9.60
CA LEU A 43 -3.86 6.57 -8.56
C LEU A 43 -4.42 5.15 -8.56
N THR A 44 -4.33 4.53 -7.39
CA THR A 44 -4.89 3.22 -7.03
C THR A 44 -5.36 3.29 -5.57
N LEU A 45 -6.34 2.47 -5.18
CA LEU A 45 -6.82 2.42 -3.79
C LEU A 45 -5.71 1.91 -2.87
N GLY A 46 -5.00 0.86 -3.26
CA GLY A 46 -3.88 0.32 -2.47
C GLY A 46 -2.73 1.32 -2.32
N GLY A 47 -2.43 2.07 -3.40
CA GLY A 47 -1.42 3.14 -3.36
C GLY A 47 -1.78 4.28 -2.41
N TYR A 48 -3.06 4.66 -2.35
CA TYR A 48 -3.57 5.65 -1.40
C TYR A 48 -3.55 5.12 0.05
N LEU A 49 -4.14 3.95 0.29
CA LEU A 49 -4.30 3.39 1.64
C LEU A 49 -2.95 3.08 2.30
N MET A 50 -1.97 2.57 1.54
CA MET A 50 -0.62 2.35 2.06
C MET A 50 0.06 3.66 2.48
N ARG A 51 -0.15 4.76 1.72
CA ARG A 51 0.33 6.11 2.05
C ARG A 51 -0.33 6.64 3.30
N GLN A 52 -1.65 6.52 3.37
CA GLN A 52 -2.46 6.95 4.50
C GLN A 52 -2.01 6.25 5.79
N HIS A 53 -1.82 4.92 5.74
CA HIS A 53 -1.36 4.10 6.85
C HIS A 53 -0.10 4.66 7.52
N ARG A 54 0.97 4.84 6.74
CA ARG A 54 2.23 5.36 7.29
C ARG A 54 2.16 6.81 7.76
N LEU A 55 1.40 7.67 7.06
CA LEU A 55 1.26 9.08 7.43
C LEU A 55 0.52 9.22 8.76
N LEU A 56 -0.53 8.42 8.96
CA LEU A 56 -1.26 8.40 10.23
C LEU A 56 -0.44 7.77 11.36
N ALA A 57 0.27 6.68 11.09
CA ALA A 57 1.11 6.02 12.09
C ALA A 57 2.33 6.85 12.52
N LEU A 58 2.77 7.79 11.67
CA LEU A 58 3.94 8.66 11.89
C LEU A 58 3.54 10.14 11.95
N VAL A 59 2.30 10.43 12.34
CA VAL A 59 1.76 11.79 12.41
C VAL A 59 2.60 12.71 13.31
N ASP A 60 3.29 12.15 14.30
CA ASP A 60 4.19 12.90 15.19
C ASP A 60 5.46 13.42 14.50
N LEU A 61 5.81 12.87 13.32
CA LEU A 61 6.91 13.36 12.49
C LEU A 61 6.48 14.48 11.52
N LEU A 62 5.19 14.78 11.45
CA LEU A 62 4.65 15.85 10.63
C LEU A 62 4.58 17.15 11.43
N ASP A 63 4.83 18.28 10.75
CA ASP A 63 4.53 19.58 11.34
C ASP A 63 3.02 19.89 11.33
N ASP A 64 2.60 21.00 11.96
CA ASP A 64 1.18 21.34 12.10
C ASP A 64 0.50 21.64 10.75
N GLU A 65 1.25 22.13 9.76
CA GLU A 65 0.73 22.38 8.41
C GLU A 65 0.52 21.04 7.67
N GLU A 66 1.51 20.15 7.74
CA GLU A 66 1.46 18.80 7.18
C GLU A 66 0.33 17.97 7.81
N LYS A 67 0.09 18.10 9.11
CA LYS A 67 -1.05 17.46 9.81
C LYS A 67 -2.40 17.97 9.28
N GLY A 68 -2.57 19.29 9.14
CA GLY A 68 -3.81 19.85 8.60
C GLY A 68 -4.08 19.42 7.15
N ARG A 69 -3.02 19.31 6.35
CA ARG A 69 -3.07 18.77 4.98
C ARG A 69 -3.48 17.29 4.96
N LEU A 70 -2.89 16.48 5.84
CA LEU A 70 -3.24 15.07 5.98
C LEU A 70 -4.72 14.91 6.36
N ASP A 71 -5.18 15.62 7.37
CA ASP A 71 -6.58 15.59 7.83
C ASP A 71 -7.56 15.97 6.71
N THR A 72 -7.20 16.98 5.91
CA THR A 72 -7.99 17.41 4.76
C THR A 72 -8.08 16.31 3.70
N ALA A 73 -6.94 15.72 3.32
CA ALA A 73 -6.89 14.67 2.31
C ALA A 73 -7.62 13.38 2.76
N VAL A 74 -7.51 13.00 4.03
CA VAL A 74 -8.23 11.87 4.61
C VAL A 74 -9.74 12.14 4.65
N SER A 75 -10.14 13.35 5.05
CA SER A 75 -11.56 13.74 5.06
C SER A 75 -12.15 13.74 3.65
N GLN A 76 -11.40 14.22 2.65
CA GLN A 76 -11.82 14.21 1.24
C GLN A 76 -11.98 12.79 0.70
N PHE A 77 -11.03 11.89 0.99
CA PHE A 77 -11.15 10.48 0.64
C PHE A 77 -12.40 9.84 1.26
N ASN A 78 -12.60 10.02 2.56
CA ASN A 78 -13.76 9.48 3.26
C ASN A 78 -15.07 10.01 2.69
N ALA A 79 -15.14 11.30 2.37
CA ALA A 79 -16.30 11.92 1.72
C ALA A 79 -16.60 11.29 0.35
N ALA A 80 -15.56 10.97 -0.44
CA ALA A 80 -15.74 10.27 -1.72
C ALA A 80 -16.35 8.86 -1.56
N LEU A 81 -16.16 8.21 -0.41
CA LEU A 81 -16.67 6.84 -0.17
C LEU A 81 -18.12 6.78 0.30
N VAL A 82 -18.65 7.83 0.96
CA VAL A 82 -19.95 7.81 1.68
C VAL A 82 -21.09 7.23 0.83
N GLU A 83 -21.18 7.66 -0.43
CA GLU A 83 -22.25 7.22 -1.36
C GLU A 83 -21.76 6.20 -2.39
N LYS A 84 -20.49 5.76 -2.29
CA LYS A 84 -19.81 4.91 -3.29
C LYS A 84 -19.28 3.61 -2.71
N VAL A 85 -19.88 3.11 -1.62
CA VAL A 85 -19.47 1.87 -0.93
C VAL A 85 -19.31 0.70 -1.91
N VAL A 86 -20.29 0.46 -2.77
CA VAL A 86 -20.26 -0.66 -3.74
C VAL A 86 -19.16 -0.47 -4.79
N TYR A 87 -19.00 0.76 -5.32
CA TYR A 87 -17.94 1.07 -6.29
C TYR A 87 -16.55 0.90 -5.69
N PHE A 88 -16.37 1.38 -4.46
CA PHE A 88 -15.12 1.20 -3.71
C PHE A 88 -14.83 -0.29 -3.50
N GLU A 89 -15.79 -1.05 -2.98
CA GLU A 89 -15.60 -2.49 -2.70
C GLU A 89 -15.21 -3.26 -3.97
N GLN A 90 -15.96 -3.09 -5.06
CA GLN A 90 -15.67 -3.77 -6.33
C GLN A 90 -14.29 -3.40 -6.87
N LYS A 91 -13.94 -2.12 -6.82
CA LYS A 91 -12.64 -1.63 -7.29
C LYS A 91 -11.50 -2.13 -6.40
N ALA A 92 -11.67 -2.13 -5.08
CA ALA A 92 -10.69 -2.65 -4.13
C ALA A 92 -10.46 -4.16 -4.30
N ILE A 93 -11.52 -4.94 -4.50
CA ILE A 93 -11.42 -6.38 -4.79
C ILE A 93 -10.72 -6.61 -6.13
N THR A 94 -11.02 -5.81 -7.14
CA THR A 94 -10.36 -5.88 -8.46
C THR A 94 -8.87 -5.56 -8.34
N GLU A 95 -8.52 -4.56 -7.52
CA GLU A 95 -7.12 -4.24 -7.25
C GLU A 95 -6.41 -5.36 -6.49
N LEU A 96 -7.03 -5.91 -5.44
CA LEU A 96 -6.48 -7.04 -4.70
C LEU A 96 -6.15 -8.22 -5.63
N ASP A 97 -7.06 -8.59 -6.52
CA ASP A 97 -6.83 -9.67 -7.48
C ASP A 97 -5.64 -9.36 -8.42
N ALA A 98 -5.52 -8.11 -8.88
CA ALA A 98 -4.40 -7.68 -9.73
C ALA A 98 -3.06 -7.69 -8.98
N ARG A 99 -3.05 -7.20 -7.74
CA ARG A 99 -1.86 -7.15 -6.87
C ARG A 99 -1.43 -8.54 -6.42
N LEU A 100 -2.37 -9.44 -6.13
CA LEU A 100 -2.06 -10.84 -5.84
C LEU A 100 -1.40 -11.54 -7.03
N ARG A 101 -1.89 -11.30 -8.26
CA ARG A 101 -1.23 -11.81 -9.47
C ARG A 101 0.17 -11.24 -9.64
N GLN A 102 0.33 -9.92 -9.48
CA GLN A 102 1.62 -9.25 -9.56
C GLN A 102 2.61 -9.82 -8.53
N TRP A 103 2.15 -10.02 -7.28
CA TRP A 103 2.97 -10.57 -6.21
C TRP A 103 3.31 -12.04 -6.47
N SER A 104 2.34 -12.85 -6.87
CA SER A 104 2.58 -14.24 -7.26
C SER A 104 3.59 -14.37 -8.40
N GLN A 105 3.52 -13.50 -9.40
CA GLN A 105 4.46 -13.50 -10.51
C GLN A 105 5.88 -13.19 -10.00
N TYR A 106 6.03 -12.13 -9.21
CA TYR A 106 7.33 -11.79 -8.60
C TYR A 106 7.91 -12.96 -7.81
N LEU A 107 7.13 -13.59 -6.93
CA LEU A 107 7.61 -14.74 -6.15
C LEU A 107 7.92 -15.96 -7.05
N SER A 108 7.22 -16.15 -8.16
CA SER A 108 7.51 -17.28 -9.07
C SER A 108 8.77 -17.09 -9.91
N GLU A 109 9.11 -15.83 -10.21
CA GLU A 109 10.27 -15.45 -11.02
C GLU A 109 11.52 -15.20 -10.16
N ALA A 110 11.33 -14.97 -8.85
CA ALA A 110 12.44 -14.73 -7.92
C ALA A 110 13.42 -15.91 -7.91
N GLU A 111 14.67 -15.62 -8.25
CA GLU A 111 15.78 -16.57 -8.15
C GLU A 111 16.26 -16.62 -6.70
N TRP A 112 15.57 -17.42 -5.88
CA TRP A 112 15.82 -17.60 -4.43
C TRP A 112 17.25 -18.03 -4.04
N GLN A 113 18.11 -18.32 -5.02
CA GLN A 113 19.49 -18.79 -4.83
C GLN A 113 20.53 -17.78 -5.32
N ASP A 114 20.15 -16.71 -6.04
CA ASP A 114 21.06 -15.69 -6.54
C ASP A 114 20.87 -14.35 -5.80
N ASN A 115 21.98 -13.72 -5.41
CA ASN A 115 21.97 -12.46 -4.66
C ASN A 115 21.45 -11.27 -5.49
N SER A 116 21.24 -11.43 -6.79
CA SER A 116 20.84 -10.38 -7.72
C SER A 116 19.41 -9.86 -7.44
N ASP A 117 18.50 -10.72 -6.99
CA ASP A 117 17.12 -10.34 -6.67
C ASP A 117 16.95 -9.59 -5.34
N TYR A 118 17.99 -9.56 -4.51
CA TYR A 118 17.99 -8.76 -3.28
C TYR A 118 17.82 -7.27 -3.54
N ASN A 119 18.29 -6.78 -4.69
CA ASN A 119 18.14 -5.37 -5.04
C ASN A 119 16.70 -5.03 -5.45
N HIS A 120 15.90 -6.02 -5.87
CA HIS A 120 14.54 -5.82 -6.35
C HIS A 120 13.49 -5.99 -5.25
N TYR A 121 13.77 -6.81 -4.23
CA TYR A 121 12.81 -7.11 -3.16
C TYR A 121 12.23 -5.86 -2.45
N PRO A 122 13.03 -4.84 -2.05
CA PRO A 122 12.48 -3.66 -1.37
C PRO A 122 11.45 -2.87 -2.19
N ALA A 123 11.55 -2.90 -3.53
CA ALA A 123 10.57 -2.29 -4.42
C ALA A 123 9.37 -3.22 -4.66
N ALA A 124 9.62 -4.51 -4.87
CA ALA A 124 8.56 -5.50 -5.11
C ALA A 124 7.60 -5.61 -3.91
N VAL A 125 8.14 -5.55 -2.70
CA VAL A 125 7.39 -5.73 -1.44
C VAL A 125 6.41 -4.59 -1.14
N GLU A 126 6.53 -3.43 -1.82
CA GLU A 126 5.51 -2.38 -1.78
C GLU A 126 4.13 -2.93 -2.23
N THR A 127 4.11 -3.89 -3.15
CA THR A 127 2.90 -4.61 -3.56
C THR A 127 2.24 -5.33 -2.38
N ARG A 128 3.05 -5.98 -1.52
CA ARG A 128 2.57 -6.71 -0.34
C ARG A 128 2.05 -5.75 0.75
N ALA A 129 2.63 -4.55 0.84
CA ALA A 129 2.14 -3.48 1.70
C ALA A 129 0.79 -2.90 1.22
N MET A 130 0.62 -2.70 -0.10
CA MET A 130 -0.68 -2.31 -0.68
C MET A 130 -1.74 -3.39 -0.45
N LEU A 131 -1.38 -4.68 -0.58
CA LEU A 131 -2.28 -5.79 -0.27
C LEU A 131 -2.74 -5.74 1.20
N ALA A 132 -1.83 -5.51 2.14
CA ALA A 132 -2.17 -5.37 3.57
C ALA A 132 -3.15 -4.22 3.80
N ALA A 133 -2.84 -3.02 3.29
CA ALA A 133 -3.70 -1.85 3.47
C ALA A 133 -5.10 -2.00 2.85
N LEU A 134 -5.21 -2.70 1.71
CA LEU A 134 -6.51 -3.02 1.09
C LEU A 134 -7.29 -4.06 1.90
N VAL A 135 -6.62 -5.08 2.42
CA VAL A 135 -7.22 -6.10 3.28
C VAL A 135 -7.78 -5.46 4.55
N ASP A 136 -6.98 -4.64 5.22
CA ASP A 136 -7.38 -3.95 6.46
C ASP A 136 -8.61 -3.08 6.19
N LYS A 137 -8.61 -2.32 5.08
CA LYS A 137 -9.74 -1.45 4.73
C LYS A 137 -11.01 -2.23 4.39
N LEU A 138 -10.91 -3.39 3.74
CA LEU A 138 -12.06 -4.22 3.38
C LEU A 138 -12.57 -5.09 4.54
N ASP A 139 -11.79 -5.23 5.63
CA ASP A 139 -12.23 -5.87 6.86
C ASP A 139 -13.14 -4.94 7.70
N GLU A 140 -13.08 -3.63 7.45
CA GLU A 140 -13.99 -2.65 8.04
C GLU A 140 -15.42 -2.76 7.47
N ARG A 141 -16.43 -2.62 8.33
CA ARG A 141 -17.82 -2.44 7.86
C ARG A 141 -17.96 -1.08 7.17
N PRO A 142 -18.75 -0.96 6.09
CA PRO A 142 -19.72 -1.94 5.56
C PRO A 142 -19.16 -2.88 4.48
N TYR A 143 -17.85 -2.92 4.26
CA TYR A 143 -17.25 -3.70 3.19
C TYR A 143 -17.22 -5.19 3.49
N GLN A 144 -16.98 -5.97 2.43
CA GLN A 144 -16.86 -7.42 2.49
C GLN A 144 -15.55 -7.86 1.83
N LEU A 145 -14.60 -8.28 2.66
CA LEU A 145 -13.40 -8.96 2.20
C LEU A 145 -13.73 -10.41 1.81
N PRO A 146 -13.56 -10.83 0.54
CA PRO A 146 -13.89 -12.20 0.18
C PRO A 146 -12.82 -13.18 0.69
N PRO A 147 -13.19 -14.31 1.34
CA PRO A 147 -12.23 -15.23 1.96
C PRO A 147 -11.13 -15.77 1.03
N ARG A 148 -11.41 -15.88 -0.28
CA ARG A 148 -10.43 -16.34 -1.28
C ARG A 148 -9.17 -15.46 -1.30
N ILE A 149 -9.29 -14.17 -0.99
CA ILE A 149 -8.16 -13.23 -0.95
C ILE A 149 -7.20 -13.65 0.16
N LEU A 150 -7.73 -13.88 1.37
CA LEU A 150 -6.95 -14.28 2.53
C LEU A 150 -6.27 -15.63 2.31
N THR A 151 -7.00 -16.60 1.74
CA THR A 151 -6.43 -17.92 1.39
C THR A 151 -5.27 -17.79 0.41
N HIS A 152 -5.42 -16.99 -0.65
CA HIS A 152 -4.36 -16.81 -1.65
C HIS A 152 -3.16 -16.05 -1.04
N LEU A 153 -3.41 -15.00 -0.26
CA LEU A 153 -2.35 -14.26 0.42
C LEU A 153 -1.54 -15.17 1.36
N ALA A 154 -2.21 -16.02 2.14
CA ALA A 154 -1.56 -16.98 3.04
C ALA A 154 -0.69 -18.00 2.29
N GLN A 155 -1.09 -18.42 1.09
CA GLN A 155 -0.28 -19.29 0.22
C GLN A 155 1.00 -18.59 -0.25
N LEU A 156 0.88 -17.33 -0.70
CA LEU A 156 2.05 -16.53 -1.11
C LEU A 156 2.98 -16.23 0.06
N ASP A 157 2.43 -15.94 1.25
CA ASP A 157 3.22 -15.75 2.46
C ASP A 157 3.93 -17.06 2.86
N THR A 158 3.30 -18.22 2.69
CA THR A 158 3.95 -19.53 2.94
C THR A 158 5.11 -19.77 1.98
N LEU A 159 4.93 -19.45 0.70
CA LEU A 159 6.00 -19.54 -0.30
C LEU A 159 7.17 -18.63 0.07
N LEU A 160 6.90 -17.37 0.43
CA LEU A 160 7.94 -16.43 0.85
C LEU A 160 8.68 -16.91 2.10
N ARG A 161 7.94 -17.42 3.11
CA ARG A 161 8.53 -17.93 4.36
C ARG A 161 9.49 -19.09 4.14
N ALA A 162 9.26 -19.92 3.12
CA ALA A 162 10.13 -21.06 2.82
C ALA A 162 11.57 -20.65 2.46
N HIS A 163 11.75 -19.41 1.99
CA HIS A 163 13.04 -18.86 1.59
C HIS A 163 13.51 -17.73 2.52
N TRP A 164 12.75 -17.42 3.56
CA TRP A 164 12.98 -16.21 4.36
C TRP A 164 14.22 -16.28 5.26
N LEU A 165 15.06 -15.26 5.13
CA LEU A 165 16.17 -14.95 6.01
C LEU A 165 15.83 -13.68 6.81
N PRO A 166 15.53 -13.81 8.13
CA PRO A 166 15.27 -12.66 8.98
C PRO A 166 16.43 -11.66 8.98
N GLY A 167 16.10 -10.37 9.09
CA GLY A 167 17.09 -9.29 9.06
C GLY A 167 16.53 -7.98 9.58
N SER A 168 17.25 -6.89 9.29
CA SER A 168 16.81 -5.53 9.61
C SER A 168 15.61 -5.12 8.77
N PHE A 169 14.94 -4.06 9.21
CA PHE A 169 13.94 -3.37 8.40
C PHE A 169 14.55 -2.93 7.05
N ILE A 170 13.85 -3.17 5.94
CA ILE A 170 14.40 -2.98 4.58
C ILE A 170 14.04 -1.62 3.94
N TRP A 171 13.17 -0.86 4.56
CA TRP A 171 12.81 0.50 4.15
C TRP A 171 13.54 1.54 5.01
N PRO A 172 13.46 2.85 4.70
CA PRO A 172 14.09 3.87 5.54
C PRO A 172 13.69 3.73 7.02
N ASP A 173 14.68 3.67 7.92
CA ASP A 173 14.49 3.31 9.34
C ASP A 173 13.39 4.12 10.05
N GLY A 174 13.23 5.40 9.71
CA GLY A 174 12.18 6.23 10.32
C GLY A 174 10.74 5.82 9.95
N LEU A 175 10.56 4.93 8.98
CA LEU A 175 9.25 4.33 8.67
C LEU A 175 8.94 3.10 9.53
N GLN A 176 9.94 2.51 10.18
CA GLN A 176 9.79 1.27 10.95
C GLN A 176 8.63 1.30 11.97
N PRO A 177 8.38 2.41 12.71
CA PRO A 177 7.26 2.45 13.67
C PRO A 177 5.87 2.27 13.04
N ALA A 178 5.71 2.58 11.75
CA ALA A 178 4.46 2.34 11.03
C ALA A 178 4.24 0.87 10.65
N TYR A 179 5.29 0.04 10.75
CA TYR A 179 5.26 -1.33 10.27
C TYR A 179 5.81 -2.31 11.32
N PRO A 180 5.06 -2.59 12.41
CA PRO A 180 5.48 -3.52 13.44
C PRO A 180 5.86 -4.90 12.87
N GLN A 181 6.92 -5.50 13.40
CA GLN A 181 7.48 -6.76 12.85
C GLN A 181 6.50 -7.94 12.90
N ASP A 182 5.64 -8.01 13.90
CA ASP A 182 4.69 -9.12 14.03
C ASP A 182 3.69 -9.17 12.87
N ASP A 183 3.23 -7.99 12.41
CA ASP A 183 2.26 -7.86 11.31
C ASP A 183 2.94 -7.74 9.94
N TYR A 184 4.12 -7.12 9.91
CA TYR A 184 4.87 -6.78 8.69
C TYR A 184 6.21 -7.52 8.60
N TRP A 185 6.29 -8.77 9.06
CA TRP A 185 7.51 -9.59 9.11
C TRP A 185 8.30 -9.64 7.79
N TRP A 186 7.60 -9.54 6.65
CA TRP A 186 8.17 -9.48 5.30
C TRP A 186 8.91 -8.17 4.99
N LEU A 187 8.94 -7.19 5.91
CA LEU A 187 9.83 -6.03 5.87
C LEU A 187 11.11 -6.23 6.68
N TYR A 188 11.26 -7.34 7.39
CA TYR A 188 12.34 -7.58 8.35
C TYR A 188 13.22 -8.75 7.91
N GLY A 189 13.94 -8.53 6.82
CA GLY A 189 14.76 -9.54 6.20
C GLY A 189 14.61 -9.56 4.69
N ARG A 190 14.91 -10.71 4.11
CA ARG A 190 14.89 -10.95 2.67
C ARG A 190 14.59 -12.43 2.40
N PRO A 191 14.05 -12.76 1.22
CA PRO A 191 13.93 -14.16 0.81
C PRO A 191 15.26 -14.72 0.28
#